data_AF-A0A950B9W3-F1
#
_entry.id   AF-A0A950B9W3-F1
#
_cell.length_a   1.000
_cell.length_b   1.000
_cell.length_c   1.000
_cell.angle_alpha   90.00
_cell.angle_beta   90.00
_cell.angle_gamma   90.00
#
_symmetry.space_group_name_H-M   'P 1'
#
loop_
_entity.id
_entity.type
_entity.pdbx_description
1 polymer ?
#
loop_
_entity_poly.entity_id
_entity_poly.type
_entity_poly.pdbx_seq_one_letter_code
_entity_poly.pdbx_strand_id
1 'polypeptide(L)'
;MASAAAMHIRAARAPRSTFHPLALACALACASLSAQAQQKAEQAVQVAAAHADRSAPVMRDVVVSASRDEQDADSLPMSVDVIDARQMEEEQIGDIRELASKLPNVTVPRSPARFSLAGSPTGRDQNSGFNIRGLEGNRVLMLVDGVRLPRSYAFSANSFGRDYLDLGLVQRVEILRGAVPALYGSDGMGGLVNFITVQPDDLLKDGKTIGGRVSASYDGSDHGKRVGATIAGRASPEWSWLIAAGIGRSSELENMGRNHGVGVNRTAPNPEKDKSHSLLGRLVYTPSAVQKHVFTLENVDKRADYDLLAARSATVKDSKSNTAMKRWRASWQGEWQQLDTALADELKLMASYQSSDSREFVTETRV
;
A
#
# COMPACT_ATOMS: atom_id res chain seq x y z
N MET A 1 -2.33 -13.85 79.45
CA MET A 1 -2.70 -12.76 80.38
C MET A 1 -3.80 -11.94 79.72
N ALA A 2 -4.92 -11.82 80.43
CA ALA A 2 -6.13 -11.15 80.00
C ALA A 2 -5.98 -9.62 79.95
N SER A 3 -6.78 -8.96 79.10
CA SER A 3 -7.68 -7.92 79.60
C SER A 3 -8.77 -7.62 78.59
N ALA A 4 -10.00 -7.56 79.12
CA ALA A 4 -11.24 -7.31 78.43
C ALA A 4 -11.59 -5.81 78.47
N ALA A 5 -12.37 -5.35 77.49
CA ALA A 5 -13.21 -4.17 77.66
C ALA A 5 -14.55 -4.42 76.95
N ALA A 6 -15.58 -4.60 77.76
CA ALA A 6 -16.97 -4.75 77.37
C ALA A 6 -17.58 -3.38 77.05
N MET A 7 -18.45 -3.32 76.04
CA MET A 7 -19.38 -2.20 75.87
C MET A 7 -20.80 -2.73 75.68
N HIS A 8 -21.67 -2.33 76.58
CA HIS A 8 -23.04 -2.79 76.73
C HIS A 8 -23.97 -2.29 75.62
N ILE A 9 -24.78 -3.22 75.13
CA ILE A 9 -25.93 -3.02 74.25
C ILE A 9 -27.11 -2.49 75.08
N ARG A 10 -27.74 -1.40 74.64
CA ARG A 10 -29.10 -1.02 75.05
C ARG A 10 -30.09 -1.49 73.99
N ALA A 11 -30.97 -2.42 74.38
CA ALA A 11 -32.12 -2.84 73.61
C ALA A 11 -33.23 -1.79 73.66
N ALA A 12 -33.75 -1.38 72.50
CA ALA A 12 -35.03 -0.68 72.38
C ALA A 12 -36.07 -1.64 71.81
N ARG A 13 -37.24 -1.67 72.46
CA ARG A 13 -38.39 -2.55 72.17
C ARG A 13 -38.91 -2.39 70.73
N ALA A 14 -39.24 -3.53 70.11
CA ALA A 14 -39.96 -3.61 68.86
C ALA A 14 -41.41 -3.13 68.98
N PRO A 15 -41.96 -2.41 67.99
CA PRO A 15 -43.38 -2.39 67.75
C PRO A 15 -43.77 -3.52 66.78
N ARG A 16 -44.83 -4.25 67.13
CA ARG A 16 -45.55 -5.15 66.22
C ARG A 16 -46.30 -4.30 65.18
N SER A 17 -46.07 -4.51 63.89
CA SER A 17 -47.04 -4.12 62.86
C SER A 17 -46.93 -4.98 61.59
N THR A 18 -47.96 -5.80 61.39
CA THR A 18 -48.65 -6.09 60.11
C THR A 18 -47.81 -6.34 58.85
N PHE A 19 -47.56 -7.63 58.58
CA PHE A 19 -47.10 -8.11 57.28
C PHE A 19 -48.09 -7.74 56.16
N HIS A 20 -47.65 -6.93 55.21
CA HIS A 20 -48.40 -6.59 54.00
C HIS A 20 -48.22 -7.69 52.94
N PRO A 21 -49.32 -8.21 52.33
CA PRO A 21 -49.27 -9.29 51.33
C PRO A 21 -48.62 -8.87 49.99
N LEU A 22 -48.35 -7.57 49.80
CA LEU A 22 -47.76 -7.03 48.57
C LEU A 22 -46.25 -7.34 48.44
N ALA A 23 -45.53 -7.46 49.57
CA ALA A 23 -44.08 -7.69 49.55
C ALA A 23 -43.72 -9.14 49.18
N LEU A 24 -44.59 -10.10 49.50
CA LEU A 24 -44.40 -11.51 49.17
C LEU A 24 -44.67 -11.79 47.68
N ALA A 25 -45.62 -11.07 47.07
CA ALA A 25 -45.93 -11.19 45.64
C ALA A 25 -44.79 -10.65 44.75
N CYS A 26 -44.10 -9.60 45.19
CA CYS A 26 -42.98 -9.01 44.43
C CYS A 26 -41.72 -9.89 44.45
N ALA A 27 -41.48 -10.61 45.55
CA ALA A 27 -40.37 -11.56 45.66
C ALA A 27 -40.58 -12.82 44.79
N LEU A 28 -41.81 -13.31 44.68
CA LEU A 28 -42.16 -14.45 43.81
C LEU A 28 -42.09 -14.11 42.31
N ALA A 29 -42.43 -12.88 41.92
CA ALA A 29 -42.29 -12.42 40.52
C ALA A 29 -40.81 -12.28 40.07
N CYS A 30 -39.90 -11.91 40.99
CA CYS A 30 -38.47 -11.79 40.68
C CYS A 30 -37.76 -13.15 40.53
N ALA A 31 -38.27 -14.20 41.19
CA ALA A 31 -37.74 -15.56 41.06
C ALA A 31 -38.14 -16.23 39.73
N SER A 32 -39.30 -15.90 39.16
CA SER A 32 -39.72 -16.41 37.85
C SER A 32 -38.99 -15.76 36.66
N LEU A 33 -38.59 -14.49 36.77
CA LEU A 33 -37.85 -13.80 35.70
C LEU A 33 -36.38 -14.24 35.60
N SER A 34 -35.76 -14.65 36.70
CA SER A 34 -34.38 -15.12 36.73
C SER A 34 -34.23 -16.54 36.15
N ALA A 35 -35.24 -17.40 36.31
CA ALA A 35 -35.25 -18.73 35.71
C ALA A 35 -35.38 -18.71 34.17
N GLN A 36 -36.17 -17.78 33.61
CA GLN A 36 -36.31 -17.62 32.15
C GLN A 36 -35.09 -16.97 31.49
N ALA A 37 -34.33 -16.15 32.24
CA ALA A 37 -33.08 -15.56 31.75
C ALA A 37 -31.96 -16.60 31.60
N GLN A 38 -31.92 -17.62 32.47
CA GLN A 38 -30.90 -18.68 32.41
C GLN A 38 -31.16 -19.71 31.30
N GLN A 39 -32.42 -20.09 31.03
CA GLN A 39 -32.74 -20.98 29.90
C GLN A 39 -32.46 -20.35 28.53
N LYS A 40 -32.64 -19.03 28.38
CA LYS A 40 -32.35 -18.32 27.13
C LYS A 40 -30.84 -18.20 26.86
N ALA A 41 -30.02 -18.16 27.91
CA ALA A 41 -28.57 -18.14 27.80
C ALA A 41 -28.00 -19.51 27.40
N GLU A 42 -28.54 -20.61 27.93
CA GLU A 42 -28.10 -21.97 27.55
C GLU A 42 -28.48 -22.34 26.11
N GLN A 43 -29.66 -21.93 25.62
CA GLN A 43 -30.02 -22.08 24.20
C GLN A 43 -29.17 -21.22 23.27
N ALA A 44 -28.76 -20.02 23.68
CA ALA A 44 -27.85 -19.18 22.89
C ALA A 44 -26.45 -19.80 22.77
N VAL A 45 -25.97 -20.49 23.81
CA VAL A 45 -24.67 -21.18 23.79
C VAL A 45 -24.72 -22.46 22.93
N GLN A 46 -25.83 -23.21 22.92
CA GLN A 46 -25.97 -24.39 22.06
C GLN A 46 -26.17 -24.05 20.58
N VAL A 47 -26.83 -22.94 20.25
CA VAL A 47 -26.94 -22.45 18.86
C VAL A 47 -25.61 -21.88 18.35
N ALA A 48 -24.80 -21.28 19.23
CA ALA A 48 -23.44 -20.83 18.90
C ALA A 48 -22.48 -22.01 18.64
N ALA A 49 -22.62 -23.12 19.38
CA ALA A 49 -21.80 -24.32 19.18
C ALA A 49 -22.16 -25.09 17.88
N ALA A 50 -23.40 -24.99 17.40
CA ALA A 50 -23.84 -25.62 16.14
C ALA A 50 -23.49 -24.82 14.87
N HIS A 51 -22.84 -23.65 15.00
CA HIS A 51 -22.34 -22.84 13.88
C HIS A 51 -20.82 -22.71 13.84
N ALA A 52 -20.09 -23.48 14.66
CA ALA A 52 -18.63 -23.48 14.70
C ALA A 52 -17.96 -24.28 13.55
N ASP A 53 -18.73 -24.87 12.63
CA ASP A 53 -18.21 -25.67 11.50
C ASP A 53 -18.32 -24.96 10.14
N ARG A 54 -18.52 -23.64 10.14
CA ARG A 54 -18.18 -22.83 8.96
C ARG A 54 -16.75 -22.38 9.15
N SER A 55 -15.83 -23.09 8.51
CA SER A 55 -14.57 -22.48 8.06
C SER A 55 -14.91 -21.06 7.63
N ALA A 56 -14.37 -20.06 8.33
CA ALA A 56 -14.44 -18.70 7.86
C ALA A 56 -14.02 -18.75 6.38
N PRO A 57 -14.77 -18.12 5.44
CA PRO A 57 -14.29 -18.05 4.07
C PRO A 57 -12.91 -17.42 4.15
N VAL A 58 -11.87 -18.21 3.88
CA VAL A 58 -10.54 -17.68 3.64
C VAL A 58 -10.74 -16.80 2.43
N MET A 59 -10.65 -15.49 2.64
CA MET A 59 -10.76 -14.51 1.57
C MET A 59 -9.66 -14.86 0.58
N ARG A 60 -10.06 -15.31 -0.61
CA ARG A 60 -9.12 -15.68 -1.66
C ARG A 60 -8.57 -14.41 -2.27
N ASP A 61 -7.27 -14.39 -2.50
CA ASP A 61 -6.63 -13.25 -3.14
C ASP A 61 -7.07 -13.18 -4.60
N VAL A 62 -7.64 -12.03 -4.97
CA VAL A 62 -8.09 -11.76 -6.34
C VAL A 62 -6.98 -11.03 -7.09
N VAL A 63 -6.60 -11.59 -8.24
CA VAL A 63 -5.54 -11.08 -9.11
C VAL A 63 -6.18 -10.65 -10.42
N VAL A 64 -5.93 -9.41 -10.85
CA VAL A 64 -6.41 -8.89 -12.15
C VAL A 64 -5.33 -9.04 -13.23
N SER A 65 -4.06 -8.98 -12.85
CA SER A 65 -2.95 -8.88 -13.79
C SER A 65 -2.59 -10.17 -14.55
N ALA A 66 -3.15 -11.33 -14.18
CA ALA A 66 -2.88 -12.57 -14.89
C ALA A 66 -3.63 -12.67 -16.22
N SER A 67 -4.90 -12.28 -16.24
CA SER A 67 -5.77 -12.38 -17.42
C SER A 67 -6.37 -11.05 -17.88
N ARG A 68 -6.16 -9.96 -17.13
CA ARG A 68 -6.95 -8.70 -17.18
C ARG A 68 -8.39 -8.85 -16.66
N ASP A 69 -8.72 -10.03 -16.13
CA ASP A 69 -9.96 -10.32 -15.42
C ASP A 69 -9.63 -10.70 -13.98
N GLU A 70 -10.58 -10.47 -13.07
CA GLU A 70 -10.46 -10.91 -11.68
C GLU A 70 -10.46 -12.44 -11.63
N GLN A 71 -9.35 -13.02 -11.16
CA GLN A 71 -9.21 -14.46 -10.95
C GLN A 71 -8.65 -14.76 -9.56
N ASP A 72 -9.05 -15.89 -8.99
CA ASP A 72 -8.48 -16.40 -7.75
C ASP A 72 -6.99 -16.71 -7.97
N ALA A 73 -6.11 -16.22 -7.11
CA ALA A 73 -4.66 -16.43 -7.21
C ALA A 73 -4.30 -17.93 -7.28
N ASP A 74 -4.99 -18.76 -6.49
CA ASP A 74 -4.80 -20.22 -6.43
C ASP A 74 -5.20 -20.95 -7.72
N SER A 75 -6.01 -20.32 -8.57
CA SER A 75 -6.43 -20.91 -9.86
C SER A 75 -5.40 -20.73 -10.97
N LEU A 76 -4.39 -19.88 -10.75
CA LEU A 76 -3.42 -19.53 -11.76
C LEU A 76 -2.31 -20.59 -11.84
N PRO A 77 -1.88 -21.00 -13.05
CA PRO A 77 -0.81 -21.97 -13.23
C PRO A 77 0.60 -21.38 -12.96
N MET A 78 0.69 -20.29 -12.18
CA MET A 78 1.94 -19.57 -11.90
C MET A 78 1.96 -19.02 -10.48
N SER A 79 3.16 -18.79 -9.95
CA SER A 79 3.32 -18.28 -8.59
C SER A 79 2.99 -16.78 -8.53
N VAL A 80 1.93 -16.44 -7.81
CA VAL A 80 1.48 -15.05 -7.59
C VAL A 80 1.63 -14.69 -6.12
N ASP A 81 2.12 -13.48 -5.86
CA ASP A 81 2.05 -12.86 -4.53
C ASP A 81 1.14 -11.63 -4.64
N VAL A 82 0.22 -11.47 -3.70
CA VAL A 82 -0.62 -10.27 -3.56
C VAL A 82 -0.29 -9.63 -2.22
N ILE A 83 0.18 -8.39 -2.26
CA ILE A 83 0.48 -7.61 -1.06
C ILE A 83 -0.52 -6.45 -1.03
N ASP A 84 -1.46 -6.49 -0.08
CA ASP A 84 -2.48 -5.46 0.05
C ASP A 84 -2.03 -4.29 0.93
N ALA A 85 -2.82 -3.22 0.95
CA ALA A 85 -2.52 -2.01 1.73
C ALA A 85 -2.43 -2.30 3.22
N ARG A 86 -3.18 -3.28 3.73
CA ARG A 86 -3.15 -3.64 5.14
C ARG A 86 -1.82 -4.29 5.50
N GLN A 87 -1.35 -5.24 4.70
CA GLN A 87 -0.05 -5.87 4.87
C GLN A 87 1.07 -4.83 4.71
N MET A 88 0.98 -3.93 3.73
CA MET A 88 1.95 -2.83 3.58
C MET A 88 2.00 -1.94 4.83
N GLU A 89 0.85 -1.66 5.46
CA GLU A 89 0.78 -0.90 6.71
C GLU A 89 1.34 -1.67 7.91
N GLU A 90 0.94 -2.94 8.08
CA GLU A 90 1.38 -3.80 9.19
C GLU A 90 2.88 -4.07 9.16
N GLU A 91 3.44 -4.26 7.96
CA GLU A 91 4.87 -4.49 7.75
C GLU A 91 5.68 -3.19 7.55
N GLN A 92 5.03 -2.03 7.62
CA GLN A 92 5.61 -0.69 7.47
C GLN A 92 6.34 -0.46 6.14
N ILE A 93 5.86 -1.09 5.07
CA ILE A 93 6.47 -1.03 3.73
C ILE A 93 6.34 0.39 3.14
N GLY A 94 7.45 1.12 3.07
CA GLY A 94 7.50 2.50 2.58
C GLY A 94 8.02 2.66 1.15
N ASP A 95 8.68 1.63 0.61
CA ASP A 95 9.30 1.64 -0.71
C ASP A 95 9.20 0.29 -1.42
N ILE A 96 9.27 0.28 -2.76
CA ILE A 96 9.20 -0.95 -3.56
C ILE A 96 10.36 -1.91 -3.26
N ARG A 97 11.51 -1.40 -2.79
CA ARG A 97 12.63 -2.24 -2.36
C ARG A 97 12.32 -2.98 -1.07
N GLU A 98 11.70 -2.30 -0.12
CA GLU A 98 11.26 -2.93 1.12
C GLU A 98 10.18 -3.97 0.84
N LEU A 99 9.22 -3.65 -0.05
CA LEU A 99 8.20 -4.59 -0.52
C LEU A 99 8.82 -5.86 -1.09
N ALA A 100 9.79 -5.71 -2.01
CA ALA A 100 10.47 -6.84 -2.61
C ALA A 100 11.24 -7.69 -1.59
N SER A 101 11.80 -7.06 -0.54
CA SER A 101 12.58 -7.77 0.49
C SER A 101 11.75 -8.77 1.31
N LYS A 102 10.42 -8.63 1.31
CA LYS A 102 9.48 -9.54 1.97
C LYS A 102 9.20 -10.80 1.15
N LEU A 103 9.59 -10.80 -0.13
CA LEU A 103 9.29 -11.87 -1.07
C LEU A 103 10.54 -12.68 -1.43
N PRO A 104 10.43 -14.02 -1.49
CA PRO A 104 11.54 -14.85 -1.93
C PRO A 104 11.79 -14.68 -3.44
N ASN A 105 13.06 -14.60 -3.82
CA ASN A 105 13.52 -14.48 -5.22
C ASN A 105 13.01 -13.23 -5.95
N VAL A 106 12.64 -12.19 -5.20
CA VAL A 106 12.28 -10.86 -5.71
C VAL A 106 13.18 -9.86 -5.02
N THR A 107 13.83 -8.99 -5.78
CA THR A 107 14.64 -7.88 -5.22
C THR A 107 14.46 -6.63 -6.06
N VAL A 108 14.71 -5.45 -5.50
CA VAL A 108 14.81 -4.20 -6.28
C VAL A 108 16.26 -3.75 -6.21
N PRO A 109 17.02 -3.75 -7.32
CA PRO A 109 18.37 -3.21 -7.33
C PRO A 109 18.29 -1.70 -7.16
N ARG A 110 19.03 -1.20 -6.17
CA ARG A 110 19.33 0.22 -5.99
C ARG A 110 20.83 0.36 -5.89
N SER A 111 21.43 0.97 -6.90
CA SER A 111 22.84 1.32 -6.83
C SER A 111 22.96 2.64 -6.06
N PRO A 112 23.88 2.78 -5.09
CA PRO A 112 24.14 4.08 -4.46
C PRO A 112 24.89 5.00 -5.42
N ALA A 113 24.60 6.30 -5.41
CA ALA A 113 25.11 7.33 -6.33
C ALA A 113 26.63 7.53 -6.25
N ARG A 114 27.40 6.54 -6.67
CA ARG A 114 28.87 6.53 -6.65
C ARG A 114 29.40 6.65 -8.06
N PHE A 115 29.85 7.84 -8.41
CA PHE A 115 30.61 8.04 -9.63
C PHE A 115 32.03 7.49 -9.45
N SER A 116 32.42 6.52 -10.28
CA SER A 116 33.80 6.07 -10.42
C SER A 116 34.37 6.59 -11.74
N LEU A 117 35.59 7.13 -11.70
CA LEU A 117 36.37 7.62 -12.85
C LEU A 117 36.55 6.57 -13.97
N ALA A 118 36.20 5.32 -13.74
CA ALA A 118 36.27 4.22 -14.70
C ALA A 118 35.04 4.08 -15.63
N GLY A 119 34.15 5.08 -15.72
CA GLY A 119 33.01 5.04 -16.64
C GLY A 119 31.91 4.05 -16.22
N SER A 120 31.81 3.73 -14.93
CA SER A 120 30.77 2.84 -14.40
C SER A 120 29.44 3.62 -14.24
N PRO A 121 28.31 3.19 -14.85
CA PRO A 121 27.00 3.87 -14.81
C PRO A 121 26.30 3.92 -13.44
N THR A 122 26.99 3.49 -12.38
CA THR A 122 26.32 2.94 -11.22
C THR A 122 25.89 4.04 -10.25
N GLY A 123 24.58 4.14 -9.96
CA GLY A 123 24.17 4.67 -8.66
C GLY A 123 23.04 5.68 -8.58
N ARG A 124 22.58 6.24 -9.69
CA ARG A 124 21.64 7.38 -9.65
C ARG A 124 20.26 7.04 -10.16
N ASP A 125 20.06 5.76 -10.48
CA ASP A 125 18.81 5.19 -10.92
C ASP A 125 17.79 4.98 -9.79
N GLN A 126 18.16 5.32 -8.55
CA GLN A 126 17.35 5.04 -7.38
C GLN A 126 16.90 3.57 -7.42
N ASN A 127 15.60 3.32 -7.43
CA ASN A 127 15.06 2.00 -7.69
C ASN A 127 14.97 1.74 -9.21
N SER A 128 15.84 0.83 -9.67
CA SER A 128 15.96 0.45 -11.09
C SER A 128 14.84 -0.47 -11.61
N GLY A 129 13.90 -0.86 -10.73
CA GLY A 129 12.80 -1.79 -10.99
C GLY A 129 12.99 -3.12 -10.28
N PHE A 130 12.20 -4.12 -10.64
CA PHE A 130 12.26 -5.44 -9.99
C PHE A 130 13.22 -6.39 -10.70
N ASN A 131 13.92 -7.20 -9.92
CA ASN A 131 14.57 -8.45 -10.29
C ASN A 131 13.67 -9.60 -9.82
N ILE A 132 13.29 -10.48 -10.74
CA ILE A 132 12.57 -11.71 -10.43
C ILE A 132 13.36 -12.88 -11.02
N ARG A 133 13.82 -13.80 -10.16
CA ARG A 133 14.58 -15.01 -10.56
C ARG A 133 15.81 -14.69 -11.45
N GLY A 134 16.50 -13.59 -11.18
CA GLY A 134 17.70 -13.17 -11.91
C GLY A 134 17.44 -12.34 -13.17
N LEU A 135 16.19 -12.04 -13.50
CA LEU A 135 15.82 -11.21 -14.64
C LEU A 135 15.44 -9.80 -14.17
N GLU A 136 16.13 -8.79 -14.69
CA GLU A 136 16.03 -7.39 -14.27
C GLU A 136 15.66 -6.41 -15.40
N GLY A 137 15.40 -5.16 -15.01
CA GLY A 137 15.18 -4.04 -15.91
C GLY A 137 13.89 -4.23 -16.72
N ASN A 138 13.95 -3.99 -18.02
CA ASN A 138 12.77 -4.09 -18.90
C ASN A 138 12.27 -5.54 -19.11
N ARG A 139 12.94 -6.54 -18.52
CA ARG A 139 12.52 -7.95 -18.56
C ARG A 139 11.44 -8.27 -17.53
N VAL A 140 11.24 -7.41 -16.53
CA VAL A 140 10.10 -7.45 -15.61
C VAL A 140 9.15 -6.32 -15.96
N LEU A 141 7.92 -6.66 -16.32
CA LEU A 141 6.90 -5.66 -16.67
C LEU A 141 6.37 -5.01 -15.39
N MET A 142 6.30 -3.67 -15.36
CA MET A 142 5.70 -2.93 -14.26
C MET A 142 4.50 -2.15 -14.79
N LEU A 143 3.37 -2.25 -14.10
CA LEU A 143 2.09 -1.65 -14.48
C LEU A 143 1.50 -0.86 -13.31
N VAL A 144 0.76 0.20 -13.59
CA VAL A 144 -0.14 0.83 -12.63
C VAL A 144 -1.54 0.83 -13.21
N ASP A 145 -2.48 0.18 -12.53
CA ASP A 145 -3.83 -0.12 -13.02
C ASP A 145 -3.82 -0.64 -14.48
N GLY A 146 -2.90 -1.57 -14.78
CA GLY A 146 -2.74 -2.12 -16.13
C GLY A 146 -1.99 -1.23 -17.14
N VAL A 147 -1.70 0.03 -16.83
CA VAL A 147 -0.90 0.93 -17.69
C VAL A 147 0.59 0.70 -17.46
N ARG A 148 1.33 0.46 -18.54
CA ARG A 148 2.79 0.24 -18.47
C ARG A 148 3.55 1.45 -17.95
N LEU A 149 4.41 1.23 -16.95
CA LEU A 149 5.39 2.21 -16.53
C LEU A 149 6.52 2.38 -17.57
N PRO A 150 7.16 3.56 -17.63
CA PRO A 150 8.29 3.78 -18.51
C PRO A 150 9.36 2.69 -18.38
N ARG A 151 9.95 2.37 -19.54
CA ARG A 151 11.11 1.47 -19.61
C ARG A 151 12.31 2.17 -18.99
N SER A 152 13.16 1.42 -18.29
CA SER A 152 14.46 1.96 -17.90
C SER A 152 15.29 2.23 -19.16
N TYR A 153 16.02 3.32 -19.12
CA TYR A 153 17.00 3.71 -20.12
C TYR A 153 18.29 4.06 -19.40
N ALA A 154 19.41 3.55 -19.89
CA ALA A 154 20.73 3.91 -19.39
C ALA A 154 21.59 4.33 -20.57
N PHE A 155 22.30 5.43 -20.41
CA PHE A 155 23.23 5.95 -21.40
C PHE A 155 24.45 6.54 -20.71
N SER A 156 25.62 5.96 -21.00
CA SER A 156 26.87 6.34 -20.35
C SER A 156 26.73 6.26 -18.81
N ALA A 157 27.10 7.31 -18.09
CA ALA A 157 27.01 7.39 -16.63
C ALA A 157 25.59 7.62 -16.08
N ASN A 158 24.60 7.87 -16.95
CA ASN A 158 23.24 8.20 -16.54
C ASN A 158 22.36 6.95 -16.64
N SER A 159 21.55 6.71 -15.62
CA SER A 159 20.59 5.61 -15.59
C SER A 159 19.27 6.11 -15.03
N PHE A 160 18.20 5.91 -15.79
CA PHE A 160 16.87 6.31 -15.41
C PHE A 160 16.13 5.12 -14.80
N GLY A 161 15.79 5.26 -13.53
CA GLY A 161 15.03 4.28 -12.76
C GLY A 161 13.61 4.06 -13.29
N ARG A 162 12.86 3.20 -12.61
CA ARG A 162 11.49 2.82 -13.02
C ARG A 162 10.43 3.10 -11.97
N ASP A 163 10.83 3.68 -10.85
CA ASP A 163 9.97 3.95 -9.70
C ASP A 163 9.13 5.24 -9.86
N TYR A 164 8.29 5.27 -10.90
CA TYR A 164 7.43 6.41 -11.21
C TYR A 164 6.16 6.47 -10.35
N LEU A 165 6.06 5.68 -9.29
CA LEU A 165 4.87 5.50 -8.47
C LEU A 165 5.08 5.94 -7.01
N ASP A 166 3.99 6.01 -6.26
CA ASP A 166 4.02 6.21 -4.82
C ASP A 166 3.14 5.13 -4.17
N LEU A 167 3.72 4.32 -3.29
CA LEU A 167 3.01 3.26 -2.58
C LEU A 167 1.88 3.81 -1.69
N GLY A 168 1.94 5.08 -1.27
CA GLY A 168 0.86 5.73 -0.55
C GLY A 168 -0.46 5.83 -1.34
N LEU A 169 -0.40 5.74 -2.67
CA LEU A 169 -1.56 5.73 -3.57
C LEU A 169 -2.05 4.31 -3.91
N VAL A 170 -1.33 3.28 -3.49
CA VAL A 170 -1.53 1.88 -3.88
C VAL A 170 -2.40 1.15 -2.85
N GLN A 171 -3.41 0.44 -3.34
CA GLN A 171 -4.27 -0.44 -2.55
C GLN A 171 -3.72 -1.88 -2.50
N ARG A 172 -3.13 -2.37 -3.59
CA ARG A 172 -2.44 -3.65 -3.60
C ARG A 172 -1.39 -3.75 -4.69
N VAL A 173 -0.43 -4.64 -4.50
CA VAL A 173 0.61 -4.98 -5.47
C VAL A 173 0.47 -6.46 -5.81
N GLU A 174 0.31 -6.75 -7.10
CA GLU A 174 0.24 -8.11 -7.63
C GLU A 174 1.59 -8.42 -8.30
N ILE A 175 2.27 -9.49 -7.86
CA ILE A 175 3.57 -9.91 -8.38
C ILE A 175 3.44 -11.31 -8.98
N LEU A 176 3.56 -11.38 -10.30
CA LEU A 176 3.50 -12.61 -11.08
C LEU A 176 4.93 -13.02 -11.45
N ARG A 177 5.34 -14.21 -11.01
CA ARG A 177 6.69 -14.73 -11.26
C ARG A 177 6.67 -15.68 -12.45
N GLY A 178 7.54 -15.41 -13.43
CA GLY A 178 7.65 -16.19 -14.67
C GLY A 178 7.17 -15.43 -15.91
N ALA A 179 7.20 -16.12 -17.07
CA ALA A 179 6.82 -15.51 -18.33
C ALA A 179 5.35 -15.08 -18.32
N VAL A 180 5.12 -13.80 -18.57
CA VAL A 180 3.80 -13.17 -18.55
C VAL A 180 3.08 -13.49 -19.87
N PRO A 181 1.73 -13.61 -19.89
CA PRO A 181 0.98 -13.87 -21.11
C PRO A 181 1.27 -12.88 -22.23
N ALA A 182 1.19 -13.36 -23.49
CA ALA A 182 1.44 -12.56 -24.69
C ALA A 182 0.57 -11.30 -24.80
N LEU A 183 -0.56 -11.23 -24.07
CA LEU A 183 -1.44 -10.06 -23.95
C LEU A 183 -0.72 -8.78 -23.48
N TYR A 184 0.41 -8.92 -22.79
CA TYR A 184 1.23 -7.79 -22.37
C TYR A 184 2.38 -7.47 -23.34
N GLY A 185 2.62 -8.29 -24.36
CA GLY A 185 3.67 -8.07 -25.36
C GLY A 185 5.07 -8.53 -24.92
N SER A 186 6.12 -7.94 -25.50
CA SER A 186 7.50 -8.42 -25.39
C SER A 186 8.20 -8.13 -24.05
N ASP A 187 7.59 -7.34 -23.17
CA ASP A 187 8.11 -7.03 -21.84
C ASP A 187 7.44 -7.97 -20.82
N GLY A 188 8.21 -8.69 -19.99
CA GLY A 188 7.67 -9.63 -19.00
C GLY A 188 8.24 -11.06 -19.06
N MET A 189 9.48 -11.25 -19.52
CA MET A 189 10.12 -12.57 -19.49
C MET A 189 10.37 -13.07 -18.04
N GLY A 190 10.68 -12.15 -17.13
CA GLY A 190 10.95 -12.48 -15.72
C GLY A 190 9.71 -12.48 -14.83
N GLY A 191 8.70 -11.69 -15.21
CA GLY A 191 7.50 -11.50 -14.41
C GLY A 191 6.79 -10.20 -14.71
N LEU A 192 5.71 -9.98 -13.98
CA LEU A 192 4.90 -8.78 -13.99
C LEU A 192 4.68 -8.31 -12.56
N VAL A 193 4.74 -7.00 -12.36
CA VAL A 193 4.35 -6.33 -11.12
C VAL A 193 3.28 -5.30 -11.46
N ASN A 194 2.08 -5.45 -10.92
CA ASN A 194 0.96 -4.54 -11.14
C ASN A 194 0.58 -3.86 -9.84
N PHE A 195 0.71 -2.54 -9.83
CA PHE A 195 0.28 -1.68 -8.74
C PHE A 195 -1.15 -1.25 -8.99
N ILE A 196 -2.05 -1.61 -8.08
CA ILE A 196 -3.46 -1.25 -8.17
C ILE A 196 -3.72 -0.14 -7.17
N THR A 197 -4.17 0.99 -7.67
CA THR A 197 -4.36 2.21 -6.89
C THR A 197 -5.71 2.23 -6.17
N VAL A 198 -5.76 2.96 -5.06
CA VAL A 198 -6.94 3.05 -4.20
C VAL A 198 -8.18 3.56 -4.94
N GLN A 199 -9.30 2.87 -4.78
CA GLN A 199 -10.61 3.17 -5.33
C GLN A 199 -11.57 3.68 -4.25
N PRO A 200 -12.65 4.40 -4.62
CA PRO A 200 -13.65 4.85 -3.65
C PRO A 200 -14.21 3.71 -2.78
N ASP A 201 -14.48 2.55 -3.38
CA ASP A 201 -15.09 1.41 -2.67
C ASP A 201 -14.15 0.78 -1.63
N ASP A 202 -12.83 0.99 -1.73
CA ASP A 202 -11.86 0.55 -0.72
C ASP A 202 -12.04 1.30 0.61
N LEU A 203 -12.61 2.51 0.57
CA LEU A 203 -12.79 3.39 1.73
C LEU A 203 -14.27 3.53 2.13
N LEU A 204 -15.19 3.39 1.18
CA LEU A 204 -16.64 3.55 1.38
C LEU A 204 -17.31 2.23 1.81
N LYS A 205 -16.80 1.64 2.90
CA LYS A 205 -17.33 0.40 3.50
C LYS A 205 -18.58 0.66 4.34
N ASP A 206 -19.38 -0.38 4.54
CA ASP A 206 -20.53 -0.39 5.45
C ASP A 206 -21.60 0.67 5.17
N GLY A 207 -21.83 0.99 3.89
CA GLY A 207 -22.82 1.99 3.47
C GLY A 207 -22.43 3.44 3.74
N LYS A 208 -21.19 3.70 4.19
CA LYS A 208 -20.70 5.07 4.38
C LYS A 208 -20.64 5.81 3.04
N THR A 209 -21.07 7.07 3.06
CA THR A 209 -21.03 7.96 1.89
C THR A 209 -19.76 8.82 1.83
N ILE A 210 -18.99 8.85 2.91
CA ILE A 210 -17.68 9.51 2.97
C ILE A 210 -16.72 8.63 3.78
N GLY A 211 -15.49 8.55 3.30
CA GLY A 211 -14.43 7.75 3.92
C GLY A 211 -13.08 8.39 3.65
N GLY A 212 -12.10 8.09 4.47
CA GLY A 212 -10.76 8.63 4.30
C GLY A 212 -9.74 7.95 5.18
N ARG A 213 -8.47 8.18 4.84
CA ARG A 213 -7.30 7.69 5.55
C ARG A 213 -6.24 8.79 5.57
N VAL A 214 -5.53 8.91 6.68
CA VAL A 214 -4.32 9.74 6.79
C VAL A 214 -3.18 8.85 7.24
N SER A 215 -1.98 9.14 6.74
CA SER A 215 -0.77 8.38 7.05
C SER A 215 0.38 9.33 7.30
N ALA A 216 1.25 8.95 8.23
CA ALA A 216 2.52 9.59 8.50
C ALA A 216 3.53 8.51 8.84
N SER A 217 4.72 8.57 8.24
CA SER A 217 5.79 7.61 8.51
C SER A 217 7.15 8.29 8.62
N TYR A 218 8.03 7.64 9.40
CA TYR A 218 9.43 8.00 9.54
C TYR A 218 10.29 6.75 9.37
N ASP A 219 11.24 6.79 8.45
CA ASP A 219 12.22 5.74 8.22
C ASP A 219 13.58 6.22 8.72
N GLY A 220 14.17 5.47 9.65
CA GLY A 220 15.47 5.81 10.23
C GLY A 220 16.64 5.55 9.28
N SER A 221 16.49 4.65 8.30
CA SER A 221 17.56 4.25 7.40
C SER A 221 17.93 5.32 6.38
N ASP A 222 16.98 6.20 6.01
CA ASP A 222 17.17 7.31 5.08
C ASP A 222 16.66 8.64 5.65
N HIS A 223 16.38 8.70 6.95
CA HIS A 223 15.71 9.82 7.63
C HIS A 223 14.41 10.28 6.93
N GLY A 224 13.77 9.38 6.19
CA GLY A 224 12.62 9.63 5.35
C GLY A 224 11.39 9.99 6.16
N LYS A 225 10.67 11.02 5.74
CA LYS A 225 9.39 11.44 6.31
C LYS A 225 8.37 11.48 5.18
N ARG A 226 7.27 10.76 5.33
CA ARG A 226 6.18 10.72 4.36
C ARG A 226 4.87 11.04 5.05
N VAL A 227 4.02 11.83 4.40
CA VAL A 227 2.67 12.16 4.85
C VAL A 227 1.73 12.01 3.67
N GLY A 228 0.62 11.31 3.88
CA GLY A 228 -0.38 11.09 2.86
C GLY A 228 -1.79 11.22 3.41
N ALA A 229 -2.72 11.63 2.56
CA ALA A 229 -4.13 11.67 2.85
C ALA A 229 -4.94 11.17 1.66
N THR A 230 -5.98 10.40 1.94
CA THR A 230 -6.96 9.95 0.96
C THR A 230 -8.35 10.24 1.48
N ILE A 231 -9.20 10.76 0.61
CA ILE A 231 -10.61 10.99 0.88
C ILE A 231 -11.43 10.47 -0.29
N ALA A 232 -12.52 9.80 0.00
CA ALA A 232 -13.48 9.31 -0.96
C ALA A 232 -14.89 9.71 -0.55
N GLY A 233 -15.76 9.92 -1.54
CA GLY A 233 -17.15 10.27 -1.32
C GLY A 233 -18.07 9.67 -2.37
N ARG A 234 -19.28 9.34 -1.95
CA ARG A 234 -20.40 8.99 -2.82
C ARG A 234 -21.29 10.22 -2.96
N ALA A 235 -21.26 10.84 -4.14
CA ALA A 235 -22.04 12.03 -4.44
C ALA A 235 -23.52 11.69 -4.74
N SER A 236 -23.75 10.50 -5.33
CA SER A 236 -25.08 9.94 -5.61
C SER A 236 -24.97 8.41 -5.69
N PRO A 237 -26.08 7.66 -5.85
CA PRO A 237 -26.01 6.21 -6.07
C PRO A 237 -25.15 5.81 -7.27
N GLU A 238 -25.06 6.67 -8.28
CA GLU A 238 -24.33 6.41 -9.52
C GLU A 238 -22.90 6.98 -9.51
N TRP A 239 -22.61 7.95 -8.64
CA TRP A 239 -21.34 8.70 -8.68
C TRP A 239 -20.57 8.57 -7.38
N SER A 240 -19.34 8.09 -7.48
CA SER A 240 -18.36 8.17 -6.40
C SER A 240 -17.04 8.77 -6.89
N TRP A 241 -16.29 9.37 -5.97
CA TRP A 241 -15.06 10.06 -6.27
C TRP A 241 -14.03 9.78 -5.18
N LEU A 242 -12.76 9.93 -5.53
CA LEU A 242 -11.63 9.82 -4.60
C LEU A 242 -10.55 10.81 -4.97
N ILE A 243 -9.92 11.38 -3.94
CA ILE A 243 -8.69 12.17 -4.05
C ILE A 243 -7.68 11.61 -3.04
N ALA A 244 -6.48 11.25 -3.50
CA ALA A 244 -5.35 10.90 -2.65
C ALA A 244 -4.17 11.81 -2.97
N ALA A 245 -3.44 12.24 -1.96
CA ALA A 245 -2.22 13.04 -2.11
C ALA A 245 -1.17 12.58 -1.12
N GLY A 246 0.09 12.60 -1.56
CA GLY A 246 1.25 12.21 -0.76
C GLY A 246 2.38 13.22 -0.94
N ILE A 247 3.12 13.47 0.14
CA ILE A 247 4.37 14.22 0.13
C ILE A 247 5.43 13.45 0.91
N GLY A 248 6.67 13.49 0.42
CA GLY A 248 7.79 12.80 1.04
C GLY A 248 9.08 13.59 0.96
N ARG A 249 9.96 13.38 1.94
CA ARG A 249 11.36 13.84 1.93
C ARG A 249 12.24 12.77 2.56
N SER A 250 13.39 12.50 1.98
CA SER A 250 14.41 11.59 2.54
C SER A 250 15.81 12.15 2.28
N SER A 251 16.80 11.56 2.94
CA SER A 251 18.22 11.78 2.70
C SER A 251 18.88 10.51 2.18
N GLU A 252 20.21 10.49 2.14
CA GLU A 252 20.96 9.31 1.77
C GLU A 252 20.59 8.10 2.62
N LEU A 253 20.55 6.92 1.99
CA LEU A 253 20.44 5.66 2.69
C LEU A 253 21.73 5.39 3.48
N GLU A 254 21.60 5.26 4.80
CA GLU A 254 22.70 4.97 5.70
C GLU A 254 23.37 3.64 5.33
N ASN A 255 24.69 3.60 5.54
CA ASN A 255 25.47 2.38 5.39
C ASN A 255 26.55 2.31 6.46
N MET A 256 27.22 1.16 6.56
CA MET A 256 28.26 0.92 7.57
C MET A 256 29.62 1.57 7.21
N GLY A 257 29.64 2.54 6.29
CA GLY A 257 30.85 3.22 5.83
C GLY A 257 31.40 4.19 6.87
N ARG A 258 32.71 4.13 7.14
CA ARG A 258 33.37 4.93 8.18
C ARG A 258 34.26 6.07 7.65
N ASN A 259 34.67 6.02 6.38
CA ASN A 259 35.43 7.09 5.75
C ASN A 259 34.48 8.14 5.16
N HIS A 260 34.40 9.30 5.83
CA HIS A 260 33.64 10.49 5.43
C HIS A 260 34.49 11.52 4.66
N GLY A 261 35.70 11.15 4.20
CA GLY A 261 36.51 11.96 3.31
C GLY A 261 35.91 12.10 1.91
N VAL A 262 36.64 12.79 1.04
CA VAL A 262 36.29 12.95 -0.39
C VAL A 262 37.06 11.97 -1.26
N GLY A 263 36.52 11.70 -2.44
CA GLY A 263 37.11 10.87 -3.48
C GLY A 263 36.89 9.38 -3.32
N VAL A 264 37.58 8.60 -4.15
CA VAL A 264 37.30 7.18 -4.40
C VAL A 264 37.39 6.29 -3.16
N ASN A 265 38.16 6.70 -2.15
CA ASN A 265 38.31 5.94 -0.90
C ASN A 265 37.17 6.19 0.10
N ARG A 266 36.24 7.12 -0.19
CA ARG A 266 35.08 7.40 0.66
C ARG A 266 34.21 6.15 0.76
N THR A 267 33.88 5.74 1.97
CA THR A 267 32.96 4.61 2.20
C THR A 267 31.59 5.06 2.68
N ALA A 268 31.46 6.24 3.29
CA ALA A 268 30.16 6.81 3.64
C ALA A 268 29.31 7.13 2.40
N PRO A 269 27.97 7.17 2.49
CA PRO A 269 27.13 7.58 1.36
C PRO A 269 27.44 9.01 0.92
N ASN A 270 27.11 9.34 -0.33
CA ASN A 270 27.12 10.72 -0.79
C ASN A 270 25.89 11.42 -0.22
N PRO A 271 26.00 12.65 0.32
CA PRO A 271 24.84 13.39 0.79
C PRO A 271 23.78 13.52 -0.29
N GLU A 272 22.54 13.21 0.06
CA GLU A 272 21.40 13.15 -0.83
C GLU A 272 20.19 13.85 -0.19
N LYS A 273 19.37 14.50 -1.01
CA LYS A 273 18.12 15.13 -0.57
C LYS A 273 17.03 14.84 -1.56
N ASP A 274 16.08 14.03 -1.14
CA ASP A 274 14.96 13.62 -1.95
C ASP A 274 13.69 14.38 -1.57
N LYS A 275 12.84 14.62 -2.56
CA LYS A 275 11.48 15.13 -2.40
C LYS A 275 10.56 14.38 -3.34
N SER A 276 9.40 13.97 -2.84
CA SER A 276 8.35 13.36 -3.64
C SER A 276 7.01 14.05 -3.38
N HIS A 277 6.23 14.18 -4.44
CA HIS A 277 4.82 14.56 -4.39
C HIS A 277 4.01 13.61 -5.28
N SER A 278 2.84 13.22 -4.81
CA SER A 278 1.93 12.36 -5.54
C SER A 278 0.50 12.88 -5.39
N LEU A 279 -0.29 12.73 -6.44
CA LEU A 279 -1.70 13.09 -6.49
C LEU A 279 -2.45 12.08 -7.36
N LEU A 280 -3.56 11.58 -6.86
CA LEU A 280 -4.49 10.71 -7.57
C LEU A 280 -5.89 11.28 -7.42
N GLY A 281 -6.56 11.48 -8.54
CA GLY A 281 -7.99 11.75 -8.62
C GLY A 281 -8.69 10.62 -9.34
N ARG A 282 -9.83 10.20 -8.82
CA ARG A 282 -10.67 9.18 -9.44
C ARG A 282 -12.13 9.58 -9.39
N LEU A 283 -12.83 9.34 -10.49
CA LEU A 283 -14.27 9.51 -10.62
C LEU A 283 -14.85 8.22 -11.17
N VAL A 284 -15.80 7.65 -10.47
CA VAL A 284 -16.48 6.39 -10.82
C VAL A 284 -17.94 6.69 -11.09
N TYR A 285 -18.41 6.25 -12.26
CA TYR A 285 -19.78 6.36 -12.70
C TYR A 285 -20.38 4.98 -12.95
N THR A 286 -21.39 4.62 -12.18
CA THR A 286 -22.13 3.36 -12.27
C THR A 286 -23.60 3.64 -12.56
N PRO A 287 -23.97 3.90 -13.83
CA PRO A 287 -25.37 4.18 -14.20
C PRO A 287 -26.32 3.02 -13.94
N SER A 288 -25.80 1.80 -13.88
CA SER A 288 -26.57 0.58 -13.57
C SER A 288 -25.67 -0.45 -12.89
N ALA A 289 -26.25 -1.54 -12.40
CA ALA A 289 -25.51 -2.63 -11.77
C ALA A 289 -24.56 -3.37 -12.74
N VAL A 290 -24.79 -3.26 -14.05
CA VAL A 290 -24.04 -3.97 -15.09
C VAL A 290 -23.04 -3.08 -15.82
N GLN A 291 -23.01 -1.78 -15.51
CA GLN A 291 -22.17 -0.81 -16.22
C GLN A 291 -21.38 0.05 -15.24
N LYS A 292 -20.05 0.07 -15.41
CA LYS A 292 -19.12 0.85 -14.58
C LYS A 292 -18.12 1.60 -15.45
N HIS A 293 -17.90 2.87 -15.14
CA HIS A 293 -16.87 3.70 -15.76
C HIS A 293 -15.95 4.27 -14.70
N VAL A 294 -14.65 4.16 -14.91
CA VAL A 294 -13.63 4.68 -14.00
C VAL A 294 -12.73 5.64 -14.75
N PHE A 295 -12.77 6.90 -14.36
CA PHE A 295 -11.87 7.94 -14.83
C PHE A 295 -10.79 8.15 -13.78
N THR A 296 -9.52 8.10 -14.18
CA THR A 296 -8.37 8.29 -13.30
C THR A 296 -7.47 9.38 -13.84
N LEU A 297 -7.01 10.27 -12.96
CA LEU A 297 -5.95 11.24 -13.21
C LEU A 297 -4.90 11.10 -12.12
N GLU A 298 -3.63 10.99 -12.50
CA GLU A 298 -2.53 10.79 -11.56
C GLU A 298 -1.33 11.65 -11.95
N ASN A 299 -0.69 12.22 -10.93
CA ASN A 299 0.62 12.84 -11.06
C ASN A 299 1.57 12.33 -9.97
N VAL A 300 2.80 12.00 -10.37
CA VAL A 300 3.92 11.72 -9.48
C VAL A 300 5.10 12.58 -9.90
N ASP A 301 5.72 13.29 -8.96
CA ASP A 301 6.93 14.11 -9.16
C ASP A 301 7.94 13.74 -8.06
N LYS A 302 9.13 13.30 -8.45
CA LYS A 302 10.24 12.94 -7.57
C LYS A 302 11.48 13.70 -7.99
N ARG A 303 12.22 14.25 -7.04
CA ARG A 303 13.49 14.96 -7.28
C ARG A 303 14.52 14.56 -6.25
N ALA A 304 15.77 14.42 -6.67
CA ALA A 304 16.89 14.18 -5.79
C ALA A 304 18.06 15.12 -6.12
N ASP A 305 18.68 15.67 -5.08
CA ASP A 305 19.91 16.44 -5.18
C ASP A 305 21.05 15.66 -4.51
N TYR A 306 22.19 15.54 -5.19
CA TYR A 306 23.37 14.81 -4.72
C TYR A 306 24.60 15.70 -4.63
N ASP A 307 25.34 15.60 -3.53
CA ASP A 307 26.74 16.04 -3.45
C ASP A 307 27.65 14.82 -3.65
N LEU A 308 28.28 14.73 -4.82
CA LEU A 308 29.04 13.55 -5.24
C LEU A 308 30.47 13.59 -4.68
N LEU A 309 30.59 13.56 -3.36
CA LEU A 309 31.88 13.61 -2.66
C LEU A 309 32.84 12.49 -3.11
N ALA A 310 32.32 11.30 -3.38
CA ALA A 310 33.11 10.17 -3.88
C ALA A 310 33.69 10.38 -5.29
N ALA A 311 33.11 11.29 -6.10
CA ALA A 311 33.55 11.59 -7.46
C ALA A 311 34.75 12.54 -7.52
N ARG A 312 35.00 13.28 -6.42
CA ARG A 312 36.03 14.32 -6.37
C ARG A 312 37.43 13.71 -6.43
N SER A 313 38.36 14.35 -7.12
CA SER A 313 39.71 13.85 -7.35
C SER A 313 40.73 14.99 -7.47
N ALA A 314 41.99 14.69 -7.78
CA ALA A 314 42.98 15.72 -8.07
C ALA A 314 42.51 16.68 -9.19
N THR A 315 41.79 16.15 -10.19
CA THR A 315 41.29 16.91 -11.35
C THR A 315 39.84 17.38 -11.21
N VAL A 316 39.05 16.82 -10.28
CA VAL A 316 37.63 17.17 -10.06
C VAL A 316 37.48 17.78 -8.67
N LYS A 317 37.31 19.10 -8.59
CA LYS A 317 37.23 19.84 -7.32
C LYS A 317 35.84 19.83 -6.69
N ASP A 318 34.80 19.86 -7.53
CA ASP A 318 33.39 19.80 -7.11
C ASP A 318 32.62 18.93 -8.10
N SER A 319 31.62 18.18 -7.60
CA SER A 319 30.76 17.33 -8.43
C SER A 319 29.39 17.23 -7.77
N LYS A 320 28.35 17.66 -8.48
CA LYS A 320 26.96 17.67 -8.01
C LYS A 320 26.06 17.06 -9.06
N SER A 321 24.96 16.46 -8.62
CA SER A 321 23.93 15.96 -9.52
C SER A 321 22.53 16.32 -9.04
N ASN A 322 21.63 16.56 -9.99
CA ASN A 322 20.19 16.70 -9.74
C ASN A 322 19.45 15.74 -10.65
N THR A 323 18.49 15.02 -10.09
CA THR A 323 17.53 14.22 -10.85
C THR A 323 16.12 14.75 -10.65
N ALA A 324 15.33 14.70 -11.70
CA ALA A 324 13.91 15.00 -11.66
C ALA A 324 13.15 13.96 -12.49
N MET A 325 12.08 13.43 -11.93
CA MET A 325 11.27 12.40 -12.54
C MET A 325 9.80 12.73 -12.35
N LYS A 326 9.05 12.80 -13.45
CA LYS A 326 7.64 13.17 -13.43
C LYS A 326 6.82 12.25 -14.30
N ARG A 327 5.67 11.82 -13.79
CA ARG A 327 4.66 11.06 -14.54
C ARG A 327 3.31 11.74 -14.42
N TRP A 328 2.63 11.89 -15.56
CA TRP A 328 1.21 12.17 -15.63
C TRP A 328 0.52 10.99 -16.30
N ARG A 329 -0.62 10.58 -15.76
CA ARG A 329 -1.44 9.51 -16.32
C ARG A 329 -2.90 9.93 -16.26
N ALA A 330 -3.60 9.80 -17.38
CA ALA A 330 -5.04 9.91 -17.47
C ALA A 330 -5.57 8.62 -18.09
N SER A 331 -6.59 8.02 -17.50
CA SER A 331 -7.21 6.82 -18.06
C SER A 331 -8.71 6.81 -17.86
N TRP A 332 -9.38 6.15 -18.80
CA TRP A 332 -10.77 5.77 -18.72
C TRP A 332 -10.86 4.26 -18.89
N GLN A 333 -11.60 3.61 -18.00
CA GLN A 333 -11.96 2.21 -18.09
C GLN A 333 -13.49 2.13 -18.10
N GLY A 334 -14.06 1.41 -19.05
CA GLY A 334 -15.49 1.15 -19.16
C GLY A 334 -15.73 -0.35 -19.15
N GLU A 335 -16.65 -0.78 -18.30
CA GLU A 335 -17.02 -2.18 -18.11
C GLU A 335 -18.53 -2.32 -18.31
N TRP A 336 -18.91 -3.30 -19.12
CA TRP A 336 -20.28 -3.72 -19.35
C TRP A 336 -20.36 -5.22 -19.16
N GLN A 337 -21.09 -5.66 -18.15
CA GLN A 337 -21.32 -7.06 -17.84
C GLN A 337 -22.70 -7.49 -18.32
N GLN A 338 -22.91 -8.80 -18.47
CA GLN A 338 -24.22 -9.37 -18.81
C GLN A 338 -24.82 -8.72 -20.07
N LEU A 339 -23.99 -8.57 -21.10
CA LEU A 339 -24.44 -8.12 -22.41
C LEU A 339 -25.25 -9.26 -23.03
N ASP A 340 -26.59 -9.19 -22.97
CA ASP A 340 -27.51 -10.13 -23.62
C ASP A 340 -27.42 -10.02 -25.17
N THR A 341 -26.24 -10.25 -25.72
CA THR A 341 -25.91 -10.11 -27.14
C THR A 341 -25.33 -11.41 -27.67
N ALA A 342 -25.55 -11.68 -28.96
CA ALA A 342 -25.01 -12.88 -29.58
C ALA A 342 -23.47 -12.87 -29.76
N LEU A 343 -22.79 -11.76 -29.44
CA LEU A 343 -21.37 -11.54 -29.76
C LEU A 343 -20.46 -11.61 -28.53
N ALA A 344 -20.93 -11.18 -27.37
CA ALA A 344 -20.14 -11.16 -26.14
C ALA A 344 -21.05 -11.08 -24.91
N ASP A 345 -20.65 -11.75 -23.83
CA ASP A 345 -21.28 -11.68 -22.51
C ASP A 345 -20.75 -10.50 -21.67
N GLU A 346 -19.52 -10.05 -21.94
CA GLU A 346 -18.84 -8.94 -21.26
C GLU A 346 -18.02 -8.10 -22.25
N LEU A 347 -18.00 -6.79 -22.04
CA LEU A 347 -17.15 -5.85 -22.77
C LEU A 347 -16.35 -5.01 -21.78
N LYS A 348 -15.03 -5.01 -21.94
CA LYS A 348 -14.12 -4.11 -21.21
C LYS A 348 -13.36 -3.25 -22.21
N LEU A 349 -13.42 -1.94 -22.00
CA LEU A 349 -12.69 -0.96 -22.79
C LEU A 349 -11.76 -0.16 -21.87
N MET A 350 -10.56 0.11 -22.37
CA MET A 350 -9.58 0.94 -21.67
C MET A 350 -8.92 1.89 -22.64
N ALA A 351 -8.94 3.18 -22.32
CA ALA A 351 -8.17 4.21 -22.99
C ALA A 351 -7.25 4.87 -21.95
N SER A 352 -5.97 5.01 -22.26
CA SER A 352 -5.01 5.64 -21.36
C SER A 352 -4.03 6.53 -22.11
N TYR A 353 -3.74 7.69 -21.55
CA TYR A 353 -2.69 8.60 -21.94
C TYR A 353 -1.69 8.74 -20.80
N GLN A 354 -0.40 8.57 -21.09
CA GLN A 354 0.67 8.73 -20.12
C GLN A 354 1.78 9.59 -20.71
N SER A 355 2.26 10.55 -19.93
CA SER A 355 3.46 11.33 -20.22
C SER A 355 4.44 11.14 -19.08
N SER A 356 5.70 10.88 -19.39
CA SER A 356 6.76 10.70 -18.41
C SER A 356 8.01 11.41 -18.86
N ASP A 357 8.61 12.18 -17.96
CA ASP A 357 9.84 12.93 -18.18
C ASP A 357 10.82 12.56 -17.07
N SER A 358 12.07 12.31 -17.44
CA SER A 358 13.15 12.06 -16.50
C SER A 358 14.37 12.84 -16.95
N ARG A 359 14.97 13.59 -16.03
CA ARG A 359 16.14 14.44 -16.29
C ARG A 359 17.18 14.16 -15.23
N GLU A 360 18.41 14.09 -15.67
CA GLU A 360 19.58 14.00 -14.80
C GLU A 360 20.59 15.05 -15.30
N PHE A 361 21.03 15.90 -14.38
CA PHE A 361 22.08 16.87 -14.61
C PHE A 361 23.26 16.55 -13.70
N VAL A 362 24.48 16.67 -14.24
CA VAL A 362 25.72 16.50 -13.50
C VAL A 362 26.62 17.67 -13.82
N THR A 363 27.12 18.34 -12.79
CA THR A 363 28.04 19.46 -12.93
C THR A 363 29.34 19.13 -12.22
N GLU A 364 30.45 19.17 -12.96
CA GLU A 364 31.80 18.99 -12.42
C GLU A 364 32.64 20.25 -12.62
N THR A 365 33.30 20.70 -11.57
CA THR A 365 34.33 21.75 -11.66
C THR A 365 35.70 21.08 -11.69
N ARG A 366 36.46 21.29 -12.75
CA ARG A 366 37.79 20.68 -12.96
C ARG A 366 38.90 21.73 -13.00
N VAL A 367 40.12 21.34 -12.61
CA VAL A 367 41.33 22.18 -12.71
C VAL A 367 41.99 22.08 -14.07
#